data_AF-A0A2U2XFL9-F1
#
_entry.id   AF-A0A2U2XFL9-F1
#
_cell.length_a   1.000
_cell.length_b   1.000
_cell.length_c   1.000
_cell.angle_alpha   90.00
_cell.angle_beta   90.00
_cell.angle_gamma   90.00
#
_symmetry.space_group_name_H-M   'P 1'
#
loop_
_entity.id
_entity.type
_entity.pdbx_description
1 polymer ?
#
loop_
_entity_poly.entity_id
_entity_poly.type
_entity_poly.pdbx_seq_one_letter_code
_entity_poly.pdbx_strand_id
1 'polypeptide(L)' 'MKTLFQSISALTLLSLLLISCKKEYTCECFNPGGVFETHSIKDTKKNAEEKCSEYAVKFQTMPFSETSCQLK' A
#
# COMPACT_ATOMS: atom_id res chain seq x y z
N MET A 1 21.11 -15.39 -37.23
CA MET A 1 21.37 -15.21 -35.78
C MET A 1 21.36 -13.75 -35.30
N LYS A 2 21.35 -12.71 -36.17
CA LYS A 2 21.30 -11.30 -35.72
C LYS A 2 19.90 -10.82 -35.32
N THR A 3 18.85 -11.42 -35.89
CA THR A 3 17.45 -11.04 -35.65
C THR A 3 16.89 -11.53 -34.31
N LEU A 4 17.44 -12.62 -33.75
CA LEU A 4 17.03 -13.14 -32.43
C LEU A 4 17.52 -12.25 -31.28
N PHE A 5 18.67 -11.58 -31.44
CA PHE A 5 19.23 -10.70 -30.40
C PHE A 5 18.45 -9.39 -30.24
N GLN A 6 17.83 -8.88 -31.32
CA GLN A 6 17.01 -7.66 -31.25
C GLN A 6 15.65 -7.89 -30.56
N SER A 7 15.09 -9.10 -30.65
CA SER A 7 13.78 -9.41 -30.05
C SER A 7 13.82 -9.58 -28.52
N ILE A 8 14.97 -9.99 -27.96
CA ILE A 8 15.12 -10.19 -26.51
C ILE A 8 15.20 -8.84 -25.77
N SER A 9 15.72 -7.80 -26.42
CA SER A 9 15.94 -6.49 -25.80
C SER A 9 14.66 -5.68 -25.56
N ALA A 10 13.56 -5.98 -26.27
CA ALA A 10 12.29 -5.28 -26.10
C ALA A 10 11.46 -5.82 -24.92
N LEU A 11 11.63 -7.11 -24.57
CA LEU A 11 10.84 -7.77 -23.54
C LEU A 11 11.28 -7.38 -22.11
N THR A 12 12.58 -7.09 -21.92
CA THR A 12 13.15 -6.69 -20.61
C THR A 12 12.77 -5.27 -20.19
N LEU A 13 12.53 -4.36 -21.14
CA LEU A 13 12.12 -2.99 -20.86
C LEU A 13 10.68 -2.90 -20.35
N LEU A 14 9.81 -3.81 -20.79
CA LEU A 14 8.40 -3.85 -20.38
C LEU A 14 8.22 -4.37 -18.94
N SER A 15 9.09 -5.27 -18.47
CA SER A 15 9.09 -5.75 -17.08
C SER A 15 9.46 -4.67 -16.07
N LEU A 16 10.24 -3.66 -16.44
CA LEU A 16 10.61 -2.56 -15.53
C LEU A 16 9.46 -1.58 -15.26
N LEU A 17 8.49 -1.48 -16.18
CA LEU A 17 7.32 -0.61 -16.03
C LEU A 17 6.26 -1.19 -15.08
N LEU A 18 6.29 -2.50 -14.84
CA LEU A 18 5.34 -3.20 -13.95
C LEU A 18 5.80 -3.24 -12.48
N ILE A 19 7.07 -2.95 -12.20
CA ILE A 19 7.68 -3.12 -10.87
C ILE A 19 7.40 -1.95 -9.91
N SER A 20 6.82 -0.83 -10.37
CA SER A 20 6.58 0.33 -9.52
C SER A 20 5.25 1.05 -9.75
N CYS A 21 4.18 0.31 -10.03
CA CYS A 21 2.83 0.84 -9.86
C CYS A 21 2.51 1.05 -8.37
N LYS A 22 3.06 2.12 -7.78
CA LYS A 22 2.58 2.65 -6.52
C LYS A 22 1.15 3.13 -6.75
N LYS A 23 0.21 2.60 -5.98
CA LYS A 23 -1.18 3.05 -5.97
C LYS A 23 -1.41 3.90 -4.74
N GLU A 24 -2.38 4.78 -4.84
CA GLU A 24 -2.88 5.52 -3.70
C GLU A 24 -3.91 4.63 -2.99
N TYR A 25 -3.69 4.41 -1.70
CA TYR A 25 -4.56 3.68 -0.79
C TYR A 25 -5.00 4.60 0.33
N THR A 26 -6.15 4.31 0.92
CA THR A 26 -6.66 5.07 2.06
C THR A 26 -6.69 4.16 3.28
N CYS A 27 -5.98 4.50 4.35
CA CYS A 27 -6.09 3.81 5.63
C CYS A 27 -7.08 4.57 6.51
N GLU A 28 -8.20 3.96 6.84
CA GLU A 28 -9.20 4.52 7.75
C GLU A 28 -9.06 3.88 9.12
N CYS A 29 -8.92 4.71 10.14
CA CYS A 29 -8.95 4.29 11.53
C CYS A 29 -10.31 4.64 12.13
N PHE A 30 -10.94 3.64 12.74
CA PHE A 30 -12.28 3.75 13.29
C PHE A 30 -12.32 3.20 14.71
N ASN A 31 -13.28 3.73 15.45
CA ASN A 31 -13.70 3.26 16.76
C ASN A 31 -15.22 3.06 16.73
N PRO A 32 -15.88 2.70 17.84
CA PRO A 32 -17.34 2.51 17.87
C PRO A 32 -18.15 3.75 17.46
N GLY A 33 -17.56 4.95 17.54
CA GLY A 33 -18.14 6.20 17.08
C GLY A 33 -18.00 6.47 15.58
N GLY A 34 -17.30 5.60 14.84
CA GLY A 34 -17.08 5.71 13.40
C GLY A 34 -15.61 5.99 13.04
N VAL A 35 -15.39 6.46 11.81
CA VAL A 35 -14.05 6.84 11.32
C VAL A 35 -13.63 8.13 12.01
N PHE A 36 -12.51 8.10 12.72
CA PHE A 36 -11.97 9.28 13.40
C PHE A 36 -10.69 9.80 12.74
N GLU A 37 -9.99 8.97 11.99
CA GLU A 37 -8.74 9.36 11.32
C GLU A 37 -8.59 8.64 9.97
N THR A 38 -7.94 9.32 9.02
CA THR A 38 -7.76 8.81 7.66
C THR A 38 -6.39 9.23 7.14
N HIS A 39 -5.66 8.28 6.56
CA HIS A 39 -4.32 8.49 6.00
C HIS A 39 -4.25 8.04 4.54
N SER A 40 -3.76 8.91 3.66
CA SER A 40 -3.44 8.53 2.28
C SER A 40 -2.03 7.93 2.21
N ILE A 41 -1.91 6.75 1.61
CA ILE A 41 -0.66 6.01 1.46
C ILE A 41 -0.41 5.72 -0.03
N LYS A 42 0.61 6.35 -0.61
CA LYS A 42 1.02 6.08 -2.00
C LYS A 42 2.19 5.11 -2.04
N ASP A 43 1.90 3.83 -2.19
CA ASP A 43 2.93 2.79 -2.17
C ASP A 43 2.48 1.50 -2.89
N THR A 44 3.28 0.44 -2.79
CA THR A 44 2.81 -0.91 -3.10
C THR A 44 1.74 -1.36 -2.10
N LYS A 45 0.85 -2.28 -2.49
CA LYS A 45 -0.21 -2.78 -1.60
C LYS A 45 0.34 -3.28 -0.26
N LYS A 46 1.39 -4.13 -0.33
CA LYS A 46 2.05 -4.70 0.84
C LYS A 46 2.57 -3.62 1.79
N ASN A 47 3.30 -2.63 1.25
CA ASN A 47 3.83 -1.53 2.07
C ASN A 47 2.71 -0.66 2.66
N ALA A 48 1.60 -0.51 1.95
CA ALA A 48 0.46 0.24 2.45
C ALA A 48 -0.27 -0.49 3.59
N GLU A 49 -0.38 -1.82 3.53
CA GLU A 49 -0.90 -2.66 4.62
C GLU A 49 -0.01 -2.58 5.87
N GLU A 50 1.31 -2.67 5.70
CA GLU A 50 2.27 -2.53 6.80
C GLU A 50 2.16 -1.15 7.47
N LYS A 51 2.19 -0.07 6.68
CA LYS A 51 2.02 1.31 7.18
C LYS A 51 0.67 1.53 7.87
N CYS A 52 -0.42 0.96 7.34
CA CYS A 52 -1.74 1.07 7.96
C CYS A 52 -1.82 0.32 9.29
N SER A 53 -1.12 -0.82 9.41
CA SER A 53 -1.02 -1.59 10.65
C SER A 53 -0.22 -0.84 11.73
N GLU A 54 0.82 -0.10 11.35
CA GLU A 54 1.56 0.76 12.28
C GLU A 54 0.68 1.86 12.89
N TYR A 55 -0.26 2.42 12.11
CA TYR A 55 -1.24 3.37 12.64
C TYR A 55 -2.11 2.72 13.72
N ALA A 56 -2.58 1.49 13.50
CA ALA A 56 -3.36 0.77 14.51
C ALA A 56 -2.61 0.63 15.85
N VAL A 57 -1.28 0.37 15.82
CA VAL A 57 -0.45 0.28 17.04
C VAL A 57 -0.39 1.60 17.81
N LYS A 58 -0.33 2.74 17.11
CA LYS A 58 -0.29 4.07 17.76
C LYS A 58 -1.54 4.35 18.58
N PHE A 59 -2.67 3.76 18.23
CA PHE A 59 -3.94 3.96 18.93
C PHE A 59 -4.23 2.91 20.01
N GLN A 60 -3.36 1.89 20.19
CA GLN A 60 -3.53 0.88 21.25
C GLN A 60 -3.40 1.44 22.66
N THR A 61 -2.83 2.63 22.83
CA THR A 61 -2.72 3.33 24.11
C THR A 61 -3.92 4.22 24.44
N MET A 62 -4.89 4.36 23.52
CA MET A 62 -6.10 5.12 23.76
C MET A 62 -7.05 4.32 24.67
N PRO A 63 -7.77 4.96 25.60
CA PRO A 63 -8.70 4.29 26.54
C PRO A 63 -9.93 3.67 25.87
N PHE A 64 -10.00 3.69 24.54
CA PHE A 64 -11.02 3.05 23.70
C PHE A 64 -10.38 1.88 22.95
N SER A 65 -10.31 0.72 23.60
CA SER A 65 -9.70 -0.53 23.13
C SER A 65 -10.33 -1.16 21.87
N GLU A 66 -11.32 -0.49 21.27
CA GLU A 66 -12.01 -0.92 20.05
C GLU A 66 -11.57 -0.09 18.83
N THR A 67 -10.36 0.49 18.90
CA THR A 67 -9.76 1.20 17.78
C THR A 67 -9.11 0.21 16.82
N SER A 68 -9.42 0.31 15.53
CA SER A 68 -8.74 -0.46 14.49
C SER A 68 -8.59 0.36 13.21
N CYS A 69 -7.59 0.01 12.39
CA CYS A 69 -7.32 0.67 11.11
C CYS A 69 -7.40 -0.34 9.97
N GLN A 70 -8.01 0.06 8.85
CA GLN A 70 -8.17 -0.78 7.66
C GLN A 70 -7.78 -0.02 6.40
N LEU A 71 -7.08 -0.72 5.50
CA LEU A 71 -6.75 -0.21 4.17
C LEU A 71 -7.95 -0.38 3.23
N LYS A 72 -8.34 0.70 2.55
CA LYS A 72 -9.35 0.82 1.50
C LYS A 72 -8.68 0.97 0.14
#